data_AF-A0ABD0SX78-F1
#
_entry.id   AF-A0ABD0SX78-F1
#
_cell.length_a   1.000
_cell.length_b   1.000
_cell.length_c   1.000
_cell.angle_alpha   90.00
_cell.angle_beta   90.00
_cell.angle_gamma   90.00
#
_symmetry.space_group_name_H-M   'P 1'
#
loop_
_entity.id
_entity.type
_entity.pdbx_description
1 polymer ?
#
loop_
_entity_poly.entity_id
_entity_poly.type
_entity_poly.pdbx_seq_one_letter_code
_entity_poly.pdbx_strand_id
1 'polypeptide(L)'
;MPLNLIYLSYLLRTRYAIIIKAERLRLEEDAVSRWRERLDDSTYGRRTTGAIAPVLTEWVRRQHGRLTFRLTQVLSGHGCFGAYLAKIGREPTAECHHCRRCDEDSAQHTLVSCPAWVGERGVLVSVVGGDLSLQAIVARMASSEEAWQAVLTFCEAVISQKEAAEREREADPTAPMIRRKRLGRRRRNYHLHLPLPDGSRTTDTGVSPGPATAPRVTPRAVRCGVGGIAPSPPQRPGGLPN
;
A
#
# COMPACT_ATOMS: atom_id res chain seq x y z
N MET A 1 5.94 26.76 57.80
CA MET A 1 4.77 26.58 56.90
C MET A 1 5.14 26.31 55.41
N PRO A 2 6.11 25.43 55.05
CA PRO A 2 6.40 25.13 53.62
C PRO A 2 5.62 23.95 53.04
N LEU A 3 5.09 23.05 53.88
CA LEU A 3 4.38 21.84 53.44
C LEU A 3 3.09 22.16 52.65
N ASN A 4 2.44 23.28 52.94
CA ASN A 4 1.20 23.70 52.27
C ASN A 4 1.44 24.13 50.81
N LEU A 5 2.57 24.79 50.53
CA LEU A 5 2.95 25.22 49.17
C LEU A 5 3.35 24.04 48.29
N ILE A 6 4.09 23.07 48.84
CA ILE A 6 4.46 21.83 48.13
C ILE A 6 3.19 21.03 47.80
N TYR A 7 2.28 20.87 48.76
CA TYR A 7 1.01 20.15 48.59
C TYR A 7 0.09 20.82 47.55
N LEU A 8 -0.07 22.14 47.61
CA LEU A 8 -0.84 22.90 46.61
C LEU A 8 -0.23 22.79 45.20
N SER A 9 1.11 22.84 45.09
CA SER A 9 1.79 22.68 43.79
C SER A 9 1.57 21.29 43.18
N TYR A 10 1.58 20.24 44.01
CA TYR A 10 1.33 18.86 43.60
C TYR A 10 -0.13 18.66 43.17
N LEU A 11 -1.08 19.20 43.93
CA LEU A 11 -2.51 19.15 43.61
C LEU A 11 -2.82 19.87 42.29
N LEU A 12 -2.22 21.05 42.06
CA LEU A 12 -2.36 21.77 40.81
C LEU A 12 -1.81 20.96 39.64
N ARG A 13 -0.58 20.44 39.72
CA ARG A 13 0.00 19.59 38.66
C ARG A 13 -0.87 18.38 38.35
N THR A 14 -1.43 17.74 39.37
CA THR A 14 -2.30 16.57 39.22
C THR A 14 -3.63 16.95 38.55
N ARG A 15 -4.28 18.04 38.98
CA ARG A 15 -5.49 18.56 38.31
C ARG A 15 -5.22 18.97 36.87
N TYR A 16 -4.12 19.66 36.59
CA TYR A 16 -3.73 20.01 35.22
C TYR A 16 -3.49 18.77 34.36
N ALA A 17 -2.79 17.75 34.88
CA ALA A 17 -2.57 16.50 34.15
C ALA A 17 -3.89 15.78 33.83
N ILE A 18 -4.85 15.77 34.76
CA ILE A 18 -6.19 15.21 34.53
C ILE A 18 -6.92 15.99 33.44
N ILE A 19 -6.93 17.32 33.51
CA ILE A 19 -7.59 18.18 32.50
C ILE A 19 -6.97 17.97 31.12
N ILE A 20 -5.64 17.98 31.01
CA ILE A 20 -4.94 17.77 29.74
C ILE A 20 -5.24 16.37 29.17
N LYS A 21 -5.27 15.34 30.01
CA LYS A 21 -5.60 13.98 29.58
C LYS A 21 -7.05 13.87 29.10
N ALA A 22 -7.99 14.51 29.80
CA ALA A 22 -9.39 14.53 29.40
C ALA A 22 -9.60 15.30 28.08
N GLU A 23 -8.94 16.43 27.92
CA GLU A 23 -8.98 17.21 26.66
C GLU A 23 -8.43 16.41 25.50
N ARG A 24 -7.28 15.75 25.69
CA ARG A 24 -6.67 14.89 24.67
C ARG A 24 -7.62 13.76 24.25
N LEU A 25 -8.26 13.08 25.21
CA LEU A 25 -9.21 12.01 24.91
C LEU A 25 -10.40 12.54 24.11
N ARG A 26 -10.94 13.71 24.46
CA ARG A 26 -12.03 14.35 23.69
C ARG A 26 -11.60 14.67 22.26
N LEU A 27 -10.43 15.28 22.08
CA LEU A 27 -9.89 15.61 20.75
C LEU A 27 -9.64 14.35 19.90
N GLU A 28 -9.18 13.26 20.53
CA GLU A 28 -9.01 11.96 19.88
C GLU A 28 -10.37 11.37 19.47
N GLU A 29 -11.38 11.42 20.34
CA GLU A 29 -12.74 10.96 20.02
C GLU A 29 -13.38 11.77 18.89
N ASP A 30 -13.24 13.10 18.91
CA ASP A 30 -13.70 14.00 17.86
C ASP A 30 -12.98 13.71 16.53
N ALA A 31 -11.67 13.47 16.58
CA ALA A 31 -10.89 13.12 15.40
C ALA A 31 -11.33 11.78 14.80
N VAL A 32 -11.48 10.74 15.63
CA VAL A 32 -11.96 9.42 15.20
C VAL A 32 -13.38 9.50 14.62
N SER A 33 -14.25 10.30 15.22
CA SER A 33 -15.63 10.49 14.73
C SER A 33 -15.64 11.12 13.34
N ARG A 34 -14.90 12.23 13.14
CA ARG A 34 -14.73 12.83 11.80
C ARG A 34 -14.08 11.90 10.79
N TRP A 35 -13.22 10.99 11.24
CA TRP A 35 -12.59 10.01 10.35
C TRP A 35 -13.58 8.93 9.93
N ARG A 36 -14.45 8.48 10.82
CA ARG A 36 -15.53 7.53 10.52
C ARG A 36 -16.46 8.07 9.44
N GLU A 37 -16.95 9.30 9.60
CA GLU A 37 -17.80 9.98 8.60
C GLU A 37 -17.15 9.99 7.20
N ARG A 38 -15.87 10.39 7.12
CA ARG A 38 -15.15 10.41 5.83
C ARG A 38 -14.91 9.03 5.23
N LEU A 39 -14.78 7.99 6.07
CA LEU A 39 -14.61 6.62 5.59
C LEU A 39 -15.92 6.05 5.04
N ASP A 40 -17.05 6.40 5.65
CA ASP A 40 -18.38 6.01 5.19
C ASP A 40 -18.71 6.66 3.84
N ASP A 41 -18.31 7.91 3.63
CA ASP A 41 -18.47 8.63 2.35
C ASP A 41 -17.43 8.26 1.27
N SER A 42 -16.47 7.38 1.57
CA SER A 42 -15.37 7.10 0.64
C SER A 42 -15.81 6.26 -0.57
N THR A 43 -15.59 6.81 -1.76
CA THR A 43 -15.80 6.10 -3.04
C THR A 43 -14.65 5.16 -3.41
N TYR A 44 -13.45 5.39 -2.84
CA TYR A 44 -12.25 4.61 -3.10
C TYR A 44 -11.88 3.72 -1.92
N GLY A 45 -11.14 2.64 -2.19
CA GLY A 45 -10.63 1.77 -1.13
C GLY A 45 -11.71 1.03 -0.33
N ARG A 46 -12.94 0.93 -0.86
CA ARG A 46 -14.12 0.37 -0.18
C ARG A 46 -13.88 -0.96 0.52
N ARG A 47 -13.02 -1.82 -0.05
CA ARG A 47 -12.59 -3.08 0.59
C ARG A 47 -11.94 -2.83 1.95
N THR A 48 -10.90 -1.99 1.97
CA THR A 48 -10.14 -1.68 3.20
C THR A 48 -10.96 -0.81 4.14
N THR A 49 -11.62 0.23 3.63
CA THR A 49 -12.38 1.16 4.47
C THR A 49 -13.59 0.47 5.10
N GLY A 50 -14.33 -0.35 4.35
CA GLY A 50 -15.47 -1.11 4.87
C GLY A 50 -15.10 -2.16 5.91
N ALA A 51 -13.87 -2.69 5.87
CA ALA A 51 -13.39 -3.62 6.89
C ALA A 51 -12.88 -2.92 8.17
N ILE A 52 -12.28 -1.74 8.04
CA ILE A 52 -11.69 -1.00 9.17
C ILE A 52 -12.72 -0.10 9.86
N ALA A 53 -13.62 0.56 9.13
CA ALA A 53 -14.56 1.54 9.68
C ALA A 53 -15.39 1.02 10.88
N PRO A 54 -15.89 -0.23 10.87
CA PRO A 54 -16.62 -0.80 12.01
C PRO A 54 -15.80 -0.94 13.28
N VAL A 55 -14.46 -1.05 13.16
CA VAL A 55 -13.51 -1.22 14.28
C VAL A 55 -12.46 -0.11 14.31
N LEU A 56 -12.80 1.07 13.79
CA LEU A 56 -11.85 2.18 13.60
C LEU A 56 -11.20 2.61 14.92
N THR A 57 -11.99 2.62 16.01
CA THR A 57 -11.54 3.03 17.33
C THR A 57 -10.44 2.09 17.84
N GLU A 58 -10.69 0.78 17.80
CA GLU A 58 -9.77 -0.28 18.20
C GLU A 58 -8.54 -0.28 17.28
N TRP A 59 -8.75 -0.13 15.98
CA TRP A 59 -7.70 -0.09 14.98
C TRP A 59 -6.71 1.07 15.19
N VAL A 60 -7.19 2.24 15.61
CA VAL A 60 -6.35 3.41 15.89
C VAL A 60 -5.70 3.32 17.28
N ARG A 61 -6.41 2.78 18.28
CA ARG A 61 -5.95 2.74 19.68
C ARG A 61 -5.08 1.54 20.04
N ARG A 62 -5.03 0.50 19.19
CA ARG A 62 -4.17 -0.68 19.41
C ARG A 62 -2.71 -0.26 19.61
N GLN A 63 -2.01 -0.99 20.47
CA GLN A 63 -0.60 -0.75 20.78
C GLN A 63 0.34 -1.73 20.04
N HIS A 64 -0.24 -2.71 19.35
CA HIS A 64 0.45 -3.74 18.60
C HIS A 64 0.21 -3.61 17.10
N GLY A 65 1.01 -4.35 16.33
CA GLY A 65 0.74 -4.59 14.91
C GLY A 65 1.23 -3.49 13.97
N ARG A 66 2.21 -3.84 13.12
CA ARG A 66 2.67 -3.00 12.01
C ARG A 66 2.17 -3.57 10.69
N LEU A 67 1.79 -2.69 9.77
CA LEU A 67 1.46 -3.09 8.41
C LEU A 67 2.75 -3.38 7.62
N THR A 68 2.81 -4.55 6.99
CA THR A 68 3.83 -4.86 5.98
C THR A 68 3.27 -4.67 4.58
N PHE A 69 4.15 -4.68 3.59
CA PHE A 69 3.76 -4.58 2.18
C PHE A 69 2.77 -5.67 1.77
N ARG A 70 3.03 -6.92 2.17
CA ARG A 70 2.21 -8.09 1.84
C ARG A 70 0.87 -8.09 2.57
N LEU A 71 0.87 -7.72 3.85
CA LEU A 71 -0.39 -7.52 4.59
C LEU A 71 -1.23 -6.42 3.94
N THR A 72 -0.62 -5.30 3.54
CA THR A 72 -1.32 -4.20 2.87
C THR A 72 -1.92 -4.63 1.53
N GLN A 73 -1.24 -5.49 0.77
CA GLN A 73 -1.81 -6.09 -0.45
C GLN A 73 -3.10 -6.87 -0.15
N VAL A 74 -3.10 -7.73 0.87
CA VAL A 74 -4.30 -8.51 1.26
C VAL A 74 -5.46 -7.60 1.68
N LEU A 75 -5.19 -6.57 2.50
CA LEU A 75 -6.21 -5.62 2.97
C LEU A 75 -6.81 -4.79 1.83
N SER A 76 -5.99 -4.40 0.85
CA SER A 76 -6.43 -3.60 -0.30
C SER A 76 -6.98 -4.43 -1.46
N GLY A 77 -6.63 -5.72 -1.54
CA GLY A 77 -6.87 -6.55 -2.72
C GLY A 77 -6.00 -6.16 -3.91
N HIS A 78 -4.92 -5.41 -3.69
CA HIS A 78 -3.98 -4.99 -4.74
C HIS A 78 -2.72 -5.86 -4.74
N GLY A 79 -1.88 -5.68 -5.76
CA GLY A 79 -0.57 -6.32 -5.86
C GLY A 79 -0.59 -7.56 -6.76
N CYS A 80 -0.09 -8.70 -6.29
CA CYS A 80 0.12 -9.90 -7.11
C CYS A 80 -1.16 -10.71 -7.41
N PHE A 81 -2.34 -10.21 -7.05
CA PHE A 81 -3.63 -10.87 -7.30
C PHE A 81 -4.03 -10.77 -8.77
N GLY A 82 -4.37 -11.90 -9.40
CA GLY A 82 -4.79 -11.94 -10.80
C GLY A 82 -5.94 -10.97 -11.12
N ALA A 83 -6.93 -10.84 -10.24
CA ALA A 83 -8.04 -9.89 -10.40
C ALA A 83 -7.55 -8.43 -10.48
N TYR A 84 -6.56 -8.06 -9.66
CA TYR A 84 -5.97 -6.72 -9.69
C TYR A 84 -5.07 -6.53 -10.91
N LEU A 85 -4.21 -7.50 -11.22
CA LEU A 85 -3.31 -7.44 -12.36
C LEU A 85 -4.07 -7.32 -13.68
N ALA A 86 -5.19 -8.04 -13.84
CA ALA A 86 -6.07 -7.93 -14.99
C ALA A 86 -6.70 -6.54 -15.10
N LYS A 87 -7.22 -6.02 -13.98
CA LYS A 87 -7.80 -4.68 -13.90
C LYS A 87 -6.82 -3.58 -14.34
N ILE A 88 -5.53 -3.72 -14.08
CA ILE A 88 -4.50 -2.75 -14.49
C ILE A 88 -3.82 -3.09 -15.83
N GLY A 89 -4.31 -4.10 -16.55
CA GLY A 89 -3.78 -4.51 -17.86
C GLY A 89 -2.38 -5.12 -17.81
N ARG A 90 -2.01 -5.74 -16.68
CA ARG A 90 -0.76 -6.48 -16.49
C ARG A 90 -0.92 -7.98 -16.64
N GLU A 91 -2.15 -8.46 -16.71
CA GLU A 91 -2.51 -9.87 -16.85
C GLU A 91 -3.70 -9.97 -17.83
N PRO A 92 -3.77 -10.99 -18.71
CA PRO A 92 -4.86 -11.10 -19.67
C PRO A 92 -6.18 -11.55 -19.02
N THR A 93 -6.12 -12.34 -17.94
CA THR A 93 -7.30 -12.89 -17.25
C THR A 93 -7.19 -12.67 -15.74
N ALA A 94 -8.31 -12.69 -15.04
CA ALA A 94 -8.34 -12.59 -13.58
C ALA A 94 -8.09 -13.93 -12.87
N GLU A 95 -7.93 -15.02 -13.62
CA GLU A 95 -7.88 -16.39 -13.11
C GLU A 95 -6.77 -16.64 -12.09
N CYS A 96 -7.03 -17.55 -11.15
CA CYS A 96 -6.04 -17.95 -10.17
C CYS A 96 -5.04 -18.95 -10.74
N HIS A 97 -3.81 -18.48 -10.95
CA HIS A 97 -2.68 -19.30 -11.40
C HIS A 97 -2.30 -20.46 -10.47
N HIS A 98 -2.67 -20.37 -9.19
CA HIS A 98 -2.28 -21.36 -8.17
C HIS A 98 -3.26 -22.54 -8.08
N CYS A 99 -4.56 -22.29 -8.26
CA CYS A 99 -5.55 -23.38 -8.23
C CYS A 99 -6.13 -23.74 -9.59
N ARG A 100 -6.09 -22.82 -10.57
CA ARG A 100 -6.67 -22.94 -11.93
C ARG A 100 -8.12 -23.43 -11.95
N ARG A 101 -8.86 -23.20 -10.86
CA ARG A 101 -10.27 -23.58 -10.68
C ARG A 101 -11.17 -22.37 -10.40
N CYS A 102 -10.58 -21.19 -10.24
CA CYS A 102 -11.30 -19.98 -9.91
C CYS A 102 -10.97 -18.90 -10.94
N ASP A 103 -12.02 -18.32 -11.50
CA ASP A 103 -11.92 -17.33 -12.57
C ASP A 103 -11.50 -15.94 -12.06
N GLU A 104 -11.50 -15.74 -10.74
CA GLU A 104 -11.11 -14.50 -10.11
C GLU A 104 -10.18 -14.72 -8.89
N ASP A 105 -8.89 -14.52 -9.09
CA ASP A 105 -7.86 -14.49 -8.06
C ASP A 105 -7.92 -13.20 -7.26
N SER A 106 -8.87 -13.13 -6.32
CA SER A 106 -8.97 -12.04 -5.35
C SER A 106 -8.19 -12.35 -4.06
N ALA A 107 -7.90 -11.31 -3.27
CA ALA A 107 -7.40 -11.50 -1.91
C ALA A 107 -8.35 -12.35 -1.05
N GLN A 108 -9.67 -12.22 -1.27
CA GLN A 108 -10.65 -13.02 -0.55
C GLN A 108 -10.60 -14.49 -0.96
N HIS A 109 -10.45 -14.78 -2.26
CA HIS A 109 -10.23 -16.15 -2.75
C HIS A 109 -8.99 -16.77 -2.10
N THR A 110 -7.88 -16.01 -2.06
CA THR A 110 -6.62 -16.45 -1.44
C THR A 110 -6.81 -16.76 0.05
N LEU A 111 -7.51 -15.90 0.79
CA LEU A 111 -7.78 -16.07 2.22
C LEU A 111 -8.72 -17.24 2.54
N VAL A 112 -9.78 -17.44 1.76
CA VAL A 112 -10.90 -18.32 2.16
C VAL A 112 -10.91 -19.65 1.43
N SER A 113 -10.68 -19.67 0.12
CA SER A 113 -11.11 -20.79 -0.73
C SER A 113 -10.03 -21.42 -1.59
N CYS A 114 -8.91 -20.73 -1.84
CA CYS A 114 -7.89 -21.21 -2.77
C CYS A 114 -7.22 -22.49 -2.25
N PRO A 115 -7.41 -23.67 -2.86
CA PRO A 115 -6.94 -24.94 -2.32
C PRO A 115 -5.41 -25.01 -2.18
N ALA A 116 -4.67 -24.20 -2.93
CA ALA A 116 -3.21 -24.10 -2.83
C ALA A 116 -2.72 -23.67 -1.43
N TRP A 117 -3.54 -22.96 -0.66
CA TRP A 117 -3.16 -22.37 0.63
C TRP A 117 -3.87 -23.02 1.82
N VAL A 118 -4.37 -24.25 1.67
CA VAL A 118 -5.15 -24.93 2.73
C VAL A 118 -4.35 -25.14 4.01
N GLY A 119 -3.04 -25.43 3.89
CA GLY A 119 -2.16 -25.64 5.04
C GLY A 119 -1.95 -24.35 5.84
N GLU A 120 -1.52 -23.28 5.16
CA GLU A 120 -1.31 -21.96 5.78
C GLU A 120 -2.61 -21.40 6.36
N ARG A 121 -3.74 -21.59 5.67
CA ARG A 121 -5.05 -21.16 6.15
C ARG A 121 -5.49 -21.95 7.39
N GLY A 122 -5.20 -23.24 7.46
CA GLY A 122 -5.52 -24.06 8.64
C GLY A 122 -4.85 -23.51 9.90
N VAL A 123 -3.57 -23.14 9.81
CA VAL A 123 -2.84 -22.48 10.91
C VAL A 123 -3.49 -21.15 11.27
N LEU A 124 -3.84 -20.33 10.27
CA LEU A 124 -4.51 -19.05 10.49
C LEU A 124 -5.84 -19.23 11.24
N VAL A 125 -6.71 -20.13 10.76
CA VAL A 125 -8.05 -20.42 11.32
C VAL A 125 -7.96 -20.86 12.78
N SER A 126 -6.92 -21.63 13.15
CA SER A 126 -6.73 -22.07 14.53
C SER A 126 -6.54 -20.91 15.53
N VAL A 127 -6.10 -19.74 15.06
CA VAL A 127 -5.84 -18.55 15.89
C VAL A 127 -6.96 -17.52 15.76
N VAL A 128 -7.40 -17.22 14.53
CA VAL A 128 -8.35 -16.13 14.27
C VAL A 128 -9.81 -16.57 14.29
N GLY A 129 -10.08 -17.87 14.12
CA GLY A 129 -11.41 -18.45 13.97
C GLY A 129 -11.78 -18.78 12.53
N GLY A 130 -12.96 -19.38 12.34
CA GLY A 130 -13.42 -19.88 11.03
C GLY A 130 -13.97 -18.80 10.09
N ASP A 131 -14.39 -17.64 10.61
CA ASP A 131 -14.82 -16.51 9.78
C ASP A 131 -13.60 -15.74 9.26
N LEU A 132 -13.26 -16.00 8.00
CA LEU A 132 -12.18 -15.35 7.28
C LEU A 132 -12.67 -14.22 6.37
N SER A 133 -13.88 -13.69 6.59
CA SER A 133 -14.27 -12.41 6.00
C SER A 133 -13.26 -11.33 6.38
N LEU A 134 -13.00 -10.38 5.47
CA LEU A 134 -12.00 -9.34 5.74
C LEU A 134 -12.33 -8.54 7.00
N GLN A 135 -13.61 -8.26 7.24
CA GLN A 135 -14.08 -7.54 8.42
C GLN A 135 -13.81 -8.34 9.70
N ALA A 136 -14.11 -9.64 9.72
CA ALA A 136 -13.84 -10.48 10.88
C ALA A 136 -12.34 -10.57 11.17
N ILE A 137 -11.51 -10.78 10.15
CA ILE A 137 -10.04 -10.80 10.29
C ILE A 137 -9.53 -9.46 10.87
N VAL A 138 -9.95 -8.33 10.29
CA VAL A 138 -9.53 -7.00 10.75
C VAL A 138 -9.97 -6.73 12.20
N ALA A 139 -11.17 -7.13 12.58
CA ALA A 139 -11.64 -7.04 13.95
C ALA A 139 -10.79 -7.89 14.92
N ARG A 140 -10.48 -9.14 14.55
CA ARG A 140 -9.60 -10.01 15.35
C ARG A 140 -8.20 -9.41 15.49
N MET A 141 -7.60 -8.95 14.39
CA MET A 141 -6.30 -8.28 14.38
C MET A 141 -6.26 -7.05 15.28
N ALA A 142 -7.31 -6.23 15.27
CA ALA A 142 -7.38 -5.03 16.11
C ALA A 142 -7.42 -5.39 17.61
N SER A 143 -8.06 -6.50 17.97
CA SER A 143 -8.26 -6.93 19.36
C SER A 143 -7.15 -7.81 19.97
N SER A 144 -6.32 -8.48 19.15
CA SER A 144 -5.31 -9.44 19.64
C SER A 144 -4.01 -9.33 18.85
N GLU A 145 -2.90 -9.23 19.59
CA GLU A 145 -1.56 -9.23 18.99
C GLU A 145 -1.23 -10.59 18.38
N GLU A 146 -1.64 -11.68 19.02
CA GLU A 146 -1.47 -13.05 18.51
C GLU A 146 -2.22 -13.23 17.17
N ALA A 147 -3.45 -12.74 17.07
CA ALA A 147 -4.21 -12.74 15.82
C ALA A 147 -3.53 -11.88 14.75
N TRP A 148 -3.01 -10.71 15.12
CA TRP A 148 -2.22 -9.88 14.20
C TRP A 148 -1.01 -10.62 13.65
N GLN A 149 -0.22 -11.26 14.53
CA GLN A 149 0.97 -12.02 14.12
C GLN A 149 0.60 -13.22 13.24
N ALA A 150 -0.46 -13.96 13.57
CA ALA A 150 -0.92 -15.08 12.74
C ALA A 150 -1.31 -14.64 11.32
N VAL A 151 -2.05 -13.53 11.20
CA VAL A 151 -2.40 -12.96 9.88
C VAL A 151 -1.15 -12.47 9.15
N LEU A 152 -0.23 -11.82 9.86
CA LEU A 152 1.01 -11.34 9.28
C LEU A 152 1.84 -12.51 8.72
N THR A 153 2.04 -13.57 9.50
CA THR A 153 2.77 -14.77 9.07
C THR A 153 2.12 -15.43 7.86
N PHE A 154 0.78 -15.56 7.85
CA PHE A 154 0.05 -16.04 6.68
C PHE A 154 0.32 -15.17 5.46
N CYS A 155 0.22 -13.84 5.60
CA CYS A 155 0.44 -12.91 4.49
C CYS A 155 1.88 -12.97 3.97
N GLU A 156 2.87 -13.04 4.85
CA GLU A 156 4.27 -13.17 4.43
C GLU A 156 4.53 -14.49 3.70
N ALA A 157 4.02 -15.61 4.20
CA ALA A 157 4.20 -16.93 3.59
C ALA A 157 3.50 -17.05 2.22
N VAL A 158 2.22 -16.67 2.14
CA VAL A 158 1.40 -16.87 0.94
C VAL A 158 1.72 -15.82 -0.13
N ILE A 159 1.78 -14.54 0.24
CA ILE A 159 1.95 -13.47 -0.75
C ILE A 159 3.37 -13.46 -1.31
N SER A 160 4.39 -13.84 -0.53
CA SER A 160 5.76 -13.98 -1.07
C SER A 160 5.86 -15.04 -2.18
N GLN A 161 5.14 -16.16 -2.02
CA GLN A 161 5.05 -17.21 -3.03
C GLN A 161 4.26 -16.75 -4.27
N LYS A 162 3.13 -16.04 -4.09
CA LYS A 162 2.38 -15.44 -5.20
C LYS A 162 3.23 -14.43 -5.98
N GLU A 163 3.95 -13.55 -5.29
CA GLU A 163 4.89 -12.59 -5.89
C GLU A 163 6.04 -13.29 -6.63
N ALA A 164 6.53 -14.42 -6.11
CA ALA A 164 7.57 -15.21 -6.77
C ALA A 164 7.06 -15.82 -8.07
N ALA A 165 5.89 -16.46 -8.04
CA ALA A 165 5.24 -17.00 -9.21
C ALA A 165 4.92 -15.90 -10.25
N GLU A 166 4.50 -14.71 -9.82
CA GLU A 166 4.32 -13.55 -10.71
C GLU A 166 5.65 -13.16 -11.38
N ARG A 167 6.72 -13.02 -10.58
CA ARG A 167 8.06 -12.67 -11.10
C ARG A 167 8.58 -13.69 -12.10
N GLU A 168 8.35 -14.98 -11.89
CA GLU A 168 8.70 -16.05 -12.84
C GLU A 168 7.94 -15.87 -14.16
N ARG A 169 6.63 -15.58 -14.11
CA ARG A 169 5.82 -15.29 -15.31
C ARG A 169 6.23 -14.01 -16.03
N GLU A 170 6.72 -12.99 -15.31
CA GLU A 170 7.27 -11.79 -15.93
C GLU A 170 8.63 -12.04 -16.61
N ALA A 171 9.40 -13.01 -16.12
CA ALA A 171 10.73 -13.36 -16.62
C ALA A 171 10.69 -14.33 -17.81
N ASP A 172 9.58 -15.04 -18.03
CA ASP A 172 9.39 -15.95 -19.16
C ASP A 172 9.57 -15.19 -20.50
N PRO A 173 10.53 -15.61 -21.37
CA PRO A 173 10.75 -14.97 -22.68
C PRO A 173 9.51 -14.97 -23.58
N THR A 174 8.64 -15.96 -23.40
CA THR A 174 7.38 -16.13 -24.14
C THR A 174 6.22 -15.34 -23.52
N ALA A 175 6.44 -14.65 -22.39
CA ALA A 175 5.41 -13.88 -21.72
C ALA A 175 4.79 -12.81 -22.63
N PRO A 176 3.47 -12.61 -22.57
CA PRO A 176 2.78 -11.55 -23.29
C PRO A 176 3.44 -10.19 -23.04
N MET A 177 3.50 -9.33 -24.07
CA MET A 177 4.13 -8.01 -23.97
C MET A 177 3.56 -7.15 -22.84
N ILE A 178 2.31 -7.38 -22.44
CA ILE A 178 1.66 -6.69 -21.32
C ILE A 178 2.32 -6.97 -19.96
N ARG A 179 2.98 -8.11 -19.78
CA ARG A 179 3.74 -8.49 -18.57
C ARG A 179 5.18 -7.99 -18.56
N ARG A 180 5.74 -7.66 -19.73
CA ARG A 180 7.11 -7.16 -19.81
C ARG A 180 7.23 -5.87 -19.04
N LYS A 181 8.23 -5.78 -18.15
CA LYS A 181 8.51 -4.57 -17.37
C LYS A 181 8.70 -3.39 -18.30
N ARG A 182 7.68 -2.54 -18.43
CA ARG A 182 7.81 -1.26 -19.11
C ARG A 182 8.78 -0.43 -18.27
N LEU A 183 9.99 -0.20 -18.77
CA LEU A 183 10.91 0.74 -18.14
C LEU A 183 10.17 2.07 -17.97
N GLY A 184 9.97 2.50 -16.72
CA GLY A 184 9.35 3.79 -16.43
C GLY A 184 10.08 4.90 -17.19
N ARG A 185 9.39 5.98 -17.59
CA ARG A 185 9.96 7.06 -18.42
C ARG A 185 11.30 7.58 -17.87
N ARG A 186 11.44 7.65 -16.53
CA ARG A 186 12.72 7.97 -15.84
C ARG A 186 13.84 6.94 -16.04
N ARG A 187 13.54 5.64 -15.98
CA ARG A 187 14.54 4.57 -16.17
C ARG A 187 14.97 4.42 -17.63
N ARG A 188 14.07 4.67 -18.59
CA ARG A 188 14.44 4.76 -20.02
C ARG A 188 15.46 5.87 -20.29
N ASN A 189 15.28 7.03 -19.67
CA ASN A 189 16.21 8.14 -19.81
C ASN A 189 17.58 7.82 -19.19
N TYR A 190 17.59 7.14 -18.03
CA TYR A 190 18.83 6.68 -17.41
C TYR A 190 19.54 5.60 -18.25
N HIS A 191 18.80 4.69 -18.90
CA HIS A 191 19.36 3.67 -19.79
C HIS A 191 19.93 4.25 -21.09
N LEU A 192 19.34 5.33 -21.62
CA LEU A 192 19.87 6.08 -22.77
C LEU A 192 21.17 6.83 -22.43
N HIS A 193 21.39 7.13 -21.15
CA HIS A 193 22.59 7.82 -20.65
C HIS A 193 23.59 6.87 -19.96
N LEU A 194 23.33 5.56 -19.96
CA LEU A 194 24.31 4.58 -19.49
C LEU A 194 25.35 4.42 -20.60
N PRO A 195 26.66 4.60 -20.32
CA PRO A 195 27.70 4.26 -21.27
C PRO A 195 27.54 2.79 -21.67
N LEU A 196 27.54 2.50 -22.96
CA LEU A 196 27.61 1.12 -23.44
C LEU A 196 28.88 0.47 -22.86
N PRO A 197 28.83 -0.82 -22.48
CA PRO A 197 30.02 -1.51 -22.03
C PRO A 197 31.09 -1.48 -23.13
N ASP A 198 32.29 -1.05 -22.72
CA ASP A 198 33.46 -0.85 -23.57
C ASP A 198 33.78 -2.13 -24.34
N GLY A 199 33.53 -2.11 -25.65
CA GLY A 199 33.91 -3.19 -26.55
C GLY A 199 35.42 -3.20 -26.69
N SER A 200 36.05 -4.23 -26.14
CA SER A 200 37.36 -4.78 -26.53
C SER A 200 38.36 -3.79 -27.16
N ARG A 201 39.29 -3.34 -26.32
CA ARG A 201 40.55 -2.67 -26.67
C ARG A 201 41.32 -3.41 -27.78
N THR A 202 41.36 -2.86 -28.99
CA THR A 202 42.46 -3.05 -29.95
C THR A 202 43.40 -1.85 -29.85
N THR A 203 44.67 -2.13 -29.64
CA THR A 203 45.76 -1.15 -29.51
C THR A 203 45.98 -0.38 -30.81
N ASP A 204 45.95 0.95 -30.77
CA ASP A 204 46.96 1.74 -31.48
C ASP A 204 47.11 3.16 -30.90
N THR A 205 48.32 3.64 -31.11
CA THR A 205 49.10 4.81 -30.70
C THR A 205 48.44 6.20 -30.63
N GLY A 206 48.82 6.93 -29.58
CA GLY A 206 49.36 8.30 -29.63
C GLY A 206 48.42 9.45 -30.01
N VAL A 207 48.14 10.33 -29.03
CA VAL A 207 48.30 11.80 -29.06
C VAL A 207 47.55 12.39 -27.85
N SER A 208 48.28 13.08 -26.97
CA SER A 208 47.71 13.84 -25.84
C SER A 208 47.17 15.19 -26.30
N PRO A 209 46.05 15.66 -25.72
CA PRO A 209 46.00 17.07 -25.36
C PRO A 209 45.29 17.38 -24.01
N GLY A 210 45.93 18.23 -23.20
CA GLY A 210 45.34 19.36 -22.46
C GLY A 210 44.43 19.13 -21.24
N PRO A 211 44.59 19.90 -20.14
CA PRO A 211 43.76 19.75 -18.94
C PRO A 211 42.36 20.37 -19.12
N ALA A 212 41.37 19.68 -18.55
CA ALA A 212 39.95 19.99 -18.60
C ALA A 212 39.55 21.22 -17.76
N THR A 213 38.65 22.05 -18.29
CA THR A 213 37.86 23.03 -17.52
C THR A 213 36.45 22.49 -17.32
N ALA A 214 36.04 22.35 -16.05
CA ALA A 214 34.70 21.91 -15.67
C ALA A 214 33.67 23.05 -15.82
N PRO A 215 32.47 22.80 -16.40
CA PRO A 215 31.41 23.80 -16.40
C PRO A 215 30.72 23.87 -15.02
N ARG A 216 30.52 25.11 -14.57
CA ARG A 216 29.87 25.49 -13.31
C ARG A 216 28.37 25.20 -13.39
N VAL A 217 27.87 24.26 -12.58
CA VAL A 217 26.42 23.99 -12.44
C VAL A 217 25.82 25.04 -11.51
N THR A 218 24.89 25.86 -12.01
CA THR A 218 24.05 26.72 -11.18
C THR A 218 22.78 25.98 -10.75
N PRO A 219 22.32 26.10 -9.49
CA PRO A 219 21.07 25.47 -9.06
C PRO A 219 19.89 26.18 -9.71
N ARG A 220 19.09 25.46 -10.51
CA ARG A 220 17.83 25.95 -11.05
C ARG A 220 16.73 25.75 -10.01
N ALA A 221 16.08 26.83 -9.62
CA ALA A 221 14.96 26.84 -8.68
C ALA A 221 13.82 25.92 -9.15
N VAL A 222 13.38 25.04 -8.25
CA VAL A 222 12.19 24.20 -8.43
C VAL A 222 10.95 25.08 -8.19
N ARG A 223 10.19 25.39 -9.25
CA ARG A 223 8.82 25.92 -9.09
C ARG A 223 7.87 24.77 -8.81
N CYS A 224 7.29 24.76 -7.61
CA CYS A 224 6.10 23.94 -7.31
C CYS A 224 4.90 24.53 -8.06
N GLY A 225 4.56 23.96 -9.21
CA GLY A 225 3.31 24.24 -9.92
C GLY A 225 2.19 23.37 -9.37
N VAL A 226 1.21 24.00 -8.71
CA VAL A 226 -0.06 23.40 -8.32
C VAL A 226 -0.90 23.22 -9.59
N GLY A 227 -0.98 22.00 -10.11
CA GLY A 227 -1.81 21.67 -11.27
C GLY A 227 -3.27 21.51 -10.87
N GLY A 228 -4.02 22.61 -10.85
CA GLY A 228 -5.49 22.58 -10.84
C GLY A 228 -6.02 22.20 -12.21
N ILE A 229 -6.90 21.20 -12.27
CA ILE A 229 -7.65 20.84 -13.48
C ILE A 229 -8.82 21.83 -13.60
N ALA A 230 -8.83 22.62 -14.68
CA ALA A 230 -9.95 23.49 -15.02
C ALA A 230 -11.19 22.66 -15.46
N PRO A 231 -12.41 23.05 -15.09
CA PRO A 231 -13.63 22.38 -15.55
C PRO A 231 -13.89 22.62 -17.04
N SER A 232 -14.44 21.62 -17.71
CA SER A 232 -14.79 21.65 -19.14
C SER A 232 -15.94 22.63 -19.44
N PRO A 233 -15.97 23.27 -20.62
CA PRO A 233 -17.04 24.19 -21.01
C PRO A 233 -18.36 23.43 -21.35
N PRO A 234 -19.53 24.08 -21.20
CA PRO A 234 -20.82 23.47 -21.46
C PRO A 234 -21.06 23.19 -22.96
N GLN A 235 -21.70 22.06 -23.24
CA GLN A 235 -22.12 21.65 -24.58
C GLN A 235 -23.31 22.49 -25.09
N ARG A 236 -23.26 22.90 -26.36
CA ARG A 236 -24.38 23.61 -27.02
C ARG A 236 -25.55 22.64 -27.29
N PRO A 237 -26.81 23.08 -27.19
CA PRO A 237 -27.96 22.24 -27.53
C PRO A 237 -28.02 21.99 -29.04
N GLY A 238 -28.26 20.72 -29.40
CA GLY A 238 -28.41 20.25 -30.77
C GLY A 238 -29.70 20.77 -31.42
N GLY A 239 -29.59 21.09 -32.71
CA GLY A 239 -30.73 21.43 -33.57
C GLY A 239 -31.60 20.21 -33.87
N LEU A 240 -32.90 20.46 -33.95
CA LEU A 240 -33.92 19.51 -34.42
C LEU A 240 -33.76 19.22 -35.92
N PRO A 241 -34.04 17.99 -36.38
CA PRO A 241 -34.19 17.70 -37.80
C PRO A 241 -35.60 18.06 -38.29
N ASN A 242 -35.66 18.53 -39.55
CA ASN A 242 -36.86 18.44 -40.40
C ASN A 242 -36.99 17.02 -40.97
#